data_AF-A0A8J6I6I4-F1
#
_entry.id   AF-A0A8J6I6I4-F1
#
_cell.length_a   1.000
_cell.length_b   1.000
_cell.length_c   1.000
_cell.angle_alpha   90.00
_cell.angle_beta   90.00
_cell.angle_gamma   90.00
#
_symmetry.space_group_name_H-M   'P 1'
#
loop_
_entity.id
_entity.type
_entity.pdbx_description
1 polymer ?
#
loop_
_entity_poly.entity_id
_entity_poly.type
_entity_poly.pdbx_seq_one_letter_code
_entity_poly.pdbx_strand_id
1 'polypeptide(L)'
;MRITVLAGGIGAARFLRGLLAHVAVDHPGAEVTVIGNTGDDITLFGLHVSPDLDTVMYTLGGGIHPEQGWGRAEETRAVQDELGAYGETPDWFALGDKDIATHLIRTRMLREGATLSEATAALCARWQPGVRLLPMSDDPVTTLVDIADADGTPRTVHFQEFWVRRRAEPAALKIRFEGAEEARPAPGVLAAIAEADVIVFPPSNPVVSVGAILAVPGLRAAVADSPAPVVGVSPIIGGAPVRGMADK
;
A
#
# COMPACT_ATOMS: atom_id res chain seq x y z
N MET A 1 16.04 16.97 9.37
CA MET A 1 15.09 16.12 10.13
C MET A 1 14.71 14.94 9.25
N ARG A 2 14.77 13.71 9.74
CA ARG A 2 14.42 12.48 9.03
C ARG A 2 13.15 11.89 9.63
N ILE A 3 12.10 11.81 8.82
CA ILE A 3 10.79 11.30 9.23
C ILE A 3 10.53 9.99 8.51
N THR A 4 10.28 8.93 9.27
CA THR A 4 9.95 7.61 8.70
C THR A 4 8.49 7.29 8.96
N VAL A 5 7.73 7.04 7.90
CA VAL A 5 6.28 6.79 7.97
C VAL A 5 5.98 5.37 7.48
N LEU A 6 5.33 4.55 8.30
CA LEU A 6 4.90 3.20 7.91
C LEU A 6 3.45 3.27 7.44
N ALA A 7 3.22 3.16 6.13
CA ALA A 7 1.98 3.60 5.50
C ALA A 7 1.33 2.53 4.62
N GLY A 8 0.00 2.49 4.63
CA GLY A 8 -0.81 1.79 3.63
C GLY A 8 -2.18 2.43 3.45
N GLY A 9 -2.73 2.32 2.26
CA GLY A 9 -4.04 2.82 1.87
C GLY A 9 -4.15 4.33 1.69
N ILE A 10 -5.35 4.74 1.27
CA ILE A 10 -5.72 6.13 0.96
C ILE A 10 -5.57 7.06 2.18
N GLY A 11 -5.87 6.54 3.38
CA GLY A 11 -5.76 7.30 4.64
C GLY A 11 -4.35 7.82 4.88
N ALA A 12 -3.34 6.97 4.69
CA ALA A 12 -1.94 7.38 4.80
C ALA A 12 -1.53 8.36 3.71
N ALA A 13 -1.92 8.12 2.46
CA ALA A 13 -1.56 9.01 1.36
C ALA A 13 -2.08 10.45 1.57
N ARG A 14 -3.28 10.60 2.15
CA ARG A 14 -3.83 11.91 2.56
C ARG A 14 -3.08 12.52 3.73
N PHE A 15 -2.76 11.72 4.74
CA PHE A 15 -1.93 12.16 5.87
C PHE A 15 -0.58 12.69 5.38
N LEU A 16 0.07 11.96 4.47
CA LEU A 16 1.36 12.33 3.88
C LEU A 16 1.30 13.67 3.13
N ARG A 17 0.20 14.00 2.44
CA ARG A 17 0.01 15.33 1.84
C ARG A 17 0.05 16.44 2.89
N GLY A 18 -0.65 16.24 4.00
CA GLY A 18 -0.66 17.19 5.12
C GLY A 18 0.72 17.31 5.78
N LEU A 19 1.38 16.17 6.01
CA LEU A 19 2.73 16.11 6.57
C LEU A 19 3.70 16.90 5.67
N LEU A 20 3.73 16.63 4.37
CA LEU A 20 4.60 17.33 3.42
C LEU A 20 4.34 18.84 3.39
N ALA A 21 3.07 19.26 3.39
CA ALA A 21 2.71 20.67 3.42
C ALA A 21 3.21 21.36 4.71
N HIS A 22 3.12 20.68 5.85
CA HIS A 22 3.59 21.21 7.14
C HIS A 22 5.12 21.28 7.20
N VAL A 23 5.83 20.19 6.87
CA VAL A 23 7.30 20.17 6.95
C VAL A 23 7.95 21.10 5.94
N ALA A 24 7.32 21.33 4.78
CA ALA A 24 7.83 22.31 3.82
C ALA A 24 7.87 23.74 4.39
N VAL A 25 6.98 24.07 5.32
CA VAL A 25 6.91 25.38 5.98
C VAL A 25 7.80 25.43 7.21
N ASP A 26 7.65 24.47 8.12
CA ASP A 26 8.24 24.54 9.46
C ASP A 26 9.63 23.88 9.55
N HIS A 27 9.94 22.96 8.64
CA HIS A 27 11.21 22.21 8.62
C HIS A 27 11.76 22.08 7.18
N PRO A 28 12.08 23.20 6.50
CA PRO A 28 12.61 23.16 5.15
C PRO A 28 13.89 22.31 5.11
N GLY A 29 13.90 21.27 4.28
CA GLY A 29 14.98 20.27 4.21
C GLY A 29 14.77 19.02 5.07
N ALA A 30 13.59 18.85 5.69
CA ALA A 30 13.20 17.56 6.23
C ALA A 30 13.06 16.52 5.11
N GLU A 31 13.57 15.32 5.36
CA GLU A 31 13.46 14.18 4.47
C GLU A 31 12.40 13.23 5.01
N VAL A 32 11.44 12.85 4.15
CA VAL A 32 10.39 11.90 4.51
C VAL A 32 10.63 10.60 3.74
N THR A 33 10.84 9.50 4.48
CA THR A 33 10.84 8.14 3.94
C THR A 33 9.51 7.47 4.27
N VAL A 34 8.85 6.91 3.26
CA VAL A 34 7.63 6.12 3.42
C VAL A 34 7.97 4.66 3.20
N ILE A 35 7.67 3.82 4.19
CA ILE A 35 7.70 2.37 4.09
C ILE A 35 6.27 1.92 3.77
N GLY A 36 6.03 1.60 2.50
CA GLY A 36 4.73 1.24 1.96
C GLY A 36 4.40 -0.24 2.16
N ASN A 37 3.18 -0.52 2.61
CA ASN A 37 2.63 -1.87 2.64
C ASN A 37 2.63 -2.50 1.23
N THR A 38 3.06 -3.75 1.14
CA THR A 38 2.98 -4.58 -0.08
C THR A 38 2.08 -5.81 0.10
N GLY A 39 1.43 -5.95 1.26
CA GLY A 39 0.50 -7.05 1.55
C GLY A 39 -0.73 -7.07 0.63
N ASP A 40 -1.03 -5.95 0.00
CA ASP A 40 -2.15 -5.79 -0.92
C ASP A 40 -1.75 -6.02 -2.39
N ASP A 41 -0.47 -6.29 -2.65
CA ASP A 41 0.06 -6.50 -3.99
C ASP A 41 -0.53 -7.78 -4.60
N ILE A 42 -0.94 -7.69 -5.86
CA ILE A 42 -1.68 -8.74 -6.56
C ILE A 42 -1.26 -8.84 -8.02
N THR A 43 -1.29 -10.04 -8.58
CA THR A 43 -1.16 -10.23 -10.02
C THR A 43 -2.54 -10.30 -10.67
N LEU A 44 -2.84 -9.36 -11.58
CA LEU A 44 -4.10 -9.29 -12.33
C LEU A 44 -3.80 -9.24 -13.83
N PHE A 45 -4.42 -10.14 -14.61
CA PHE A 45 -4.18 -10.24 -16.06
C PHE A 45 -2.69 -10.34 -16.43
N GLY A 46 -1.90 -11.01 -15.58
CA GLY A 46 -0.44 -11.14 -15.73
C GLY A 46 0.38 -9.90 -15.37
N LEU A 47 -0.24 -8.85 -14.86
CA LEU A 47 0.38 -7.60 -14.42
C LEU A 47 0.51 -7.56 -12.90
N HIS A 48 1.67 -7.13 -12.40
CA HIS A 48 1.91 -6.88 -10.99
C HIS A 48 1.36 -5.50 -10.58
N VAL A 49 0.42 -5.51 -9.66
CA VAL A 49 -0.27 -4.32 -9.13
C VAL A 49 0.15 -4.14 -7.67
N SER A 50 0.56 -2.93 -7.29
CA SER A 50 0.98 -2.61 -5.92
C SER A 50 0.15 -1.44 -5.37
N PRO A 51 -1.10 -1.69 -4.91
CA PRO A 51 -2.10 -0.65 -4.70
C PRO A 51 -1.67 0.46 -3.73
N ASP A 52 -0.98 0.11 -2.65
CA ASP A 52 -0.58 1.06 -1.62
C ASP A 52 0.59 1.94 -2.07
N LEU A 53 1.58 1.34 -2.75
CA LEU A 53 2.69 2.09 -3.35
C LEU A 53 2.18 3.03 -4.45
N ASP A 54 1.32 2.53 -5.32
CA ASP A 54 0.71 3.31 -6.41
C ASP A 54 -0.15 4.46 -5.85
N THR A 55 -0.94 4.19 -4.81
CA THR A 55 -1.76 5.22 -4.14
C THR A 55 -0.90 6.33 -3.55
N VAL A 56 0.18 6.01 -2.82
CA VAL A 56 1.10 7.02 -2.28
C VAL A 56 1.77 7.80 -3.41
N MET A 57 2.33 7.10 -4.39
CA MET A 57 3.04 7.70 -5.53
C MET A 57 2.14 8.67 -6.31
N TYR A 58 0.93 8.25 -6.68
CA TYR A 58 -0.01 9.09 -7.43
C TYR A 58 -0.57 10.23 -6.59
N THR A 59 -0.83 10.01 -5.31
CA THR A 59 -1.41 11.05 -4.43
C THR A 59 -0.43 12.21 -4.24
N LEU A 60 0.84 11.89 -4.01
CA LEU A 60 1.87 12.91 -3.78
C LEU A 60 2.44 13.47 -5.08
N GLY A 61 2.46 12.67 -6.16
CA GLY A 61 2.86 13.11 -7.51
C GLY A 61 1.76 13.84 -8.30
N GLY A 62 0.63 14.18 -7.68
CA GLY A 62 -0.44 14.96 -8.31
C GLY A 62 -1.28 14.21 -9.37
N GLY A 63 -1.25 12.88 -9.38
CA GLY A 63 -1.94 12.03 -10.35
C GLY A 63 -3.34 11.55 -9.96
N ILE A 64 -3.69 11.62 -8.67
CA ILE A 64 -4.98 11.12 -8.15
C ILE A 64 -6.14 12.01 -8.57
N HIS A 65 -7.29 11.39 -8.87
CA HIS A 65 -8.54 12.10 -9.09
C HIS A 65 -8.96 12.88 -7.83
N PRO A 66 -9.14 14.21 -7.89
CA PRO A 66 -9.28 15.06 -6.70
C PRO A 66 -10.53 14.74 -5.86
N GLU A 67 -11.65 14.40 -6.50
CA GLU A 67 -12.92 14.13 -5.80
C GLU A 67 -13.05 12.69 -5.29
N GLN A 68 -12.77 11.70 -6.16
CA GLN A 68 -12.85 10.28 -5.85
C GLN A 68 -11.83 9.85 -4.79
N GLY A 69 -10.64 10.46 -4.80
CA GLY A 69 -9.59 10.22 -3.82
C GLY A 69 -8.85 8.89 -3.97
N TRP A 70 -9.10 8.17 -5.07
CA TRP A 70 -8.40 6.98 -5.54
C TRP A 70 -8.50 6.94 -7.07
N GLY A 71 -7.60 6.19 -7.73
CA GLY A 71 -7.51 6.17 -9.20
C GLY A 71 -6.96 7.47 -9.81
N ARG A 72 -6.58 7.42 -11.08
CA ARG A 72 -5.96 8.55 -11.79
C ARG A 72 -7.00 9.53 -12.34
N ALA A 73 -6.64 10.81 -12.48
CA ALA A 73 -7.49 11.79 -13.15
C ALA A 73 -7.61 11.50 -14.67
N GLU A 74 -8.80 11.77 -15.22
CA GLU A 74 -9.13 11.54 -16.64
C GLU A 74 -8.81 10.10 -17.08
N GLU A 75 -9.22 9.13 -16.27
CA GLU A 75 -9.01 7.71 -16.55
C GLU A 75 -10.09 7.15 -17.47
N THR A 76 -9.70 6.23 -18.35
CA THR A 76 -10.61 5.47 -19.23
C THR A 76 -10.58 3.98 -18.88
N ARG A 77 -11.52 3.21 -19.44
CA ARG A 77 -11.72 1.79 -19.12
C ARG A 77 -11.75 0.89 -20.36
N ALA A 78 -11.21 1.36 -21.48
CA ALA A 78 -11.32 0.65 -22.74
C ALA A 78 -10.67 -0.74 -22.68
N VAL A 79 -9.53 -0.87 -21.97
CA VAL A 79 -8.87 -2.17 -21.80
C VAL A 79 -9.71 -3.10 -20.93
N GLN A 80 -10.31 -2.58 -19.86
CA GLN A 80 -11.18 -3.37 -18.99
C GLN A 80 -12.44 -3.87 -19.73
N ASP A 81 -13.03 -3.03 -20.59
CA ASP A 81 -14.20 -3.38 -21.38
C ASP A 81 -13.87 -4.51 -22.38
N GLU A 82 -12.72 -4.45 -23.06
CA GLU A 82 -12.26 -5.50 -23.96
C GLU A 82 -11.91 -6.80 -23.23
N LEU A 83 -11.24 -6.72 -22.06
CA LEU A 83 -11.00 -7.90 -21.21
C LEU A 83 -12.32 -8.58 -20.82
N GLY A 84 -13.33 -7.79 -20.47
CA GLY A 84 -14.68 -8.29 -20.21
C GLY A 84 -15.31 -8.95 -21.44
N ALA A 85 -15.13 -8.38 -22.64
CA ALA A 85 -15.62 -8.96 -23.90
C ALA A 85 -14.93 -10.28 -24.25
N TYR A 86 -13.66 -10.47 -23.88
CA TYR A 86 -12.95 -11.74 -23.98
C TYR A 86 -13.35 -12.77 -22.91
N GLY A 87 -14.12 -12.36 -21.89
CA GLY A 87 -14.52 -13.22 -20.77
C GLY A 87 -13.42 -13.42 -19.72
N GLU A 88 -12.41 -12.55 -19.69
CA GLU A 88 -11.34 -12.58 -18.70
C GLU A 88 -11.85 -12.17 -17.31
N THR A 89 -11.32 -12.81 -16.27
CA THR A 89 -11.69 -12.54 -14.86
C THR A 89 -10.43 -12.26 -14.03
N PRO A 90 -10.52 -11.48 -12.94
CA PRO A 90 -11.72 -10.91 -12.32
C PRO A 90 -12.25 -9.60 -12.94
N ASP A 91 -13.57 -9.42 -12.95
CA ASP A 91 -14.26 -8.20 -13.41
C ASP A 91 -14.48 -7.14 -12.29
N TRP A 92 -14.31 -7.54 -11.03
CA TRP A 92 -14.56 -6.71 -9.86
C TRP A 92 -13.39 -5.79 -9.49
N PHE A 93 -12.21 -6.00 -10.07
CA PHE A 93 -11.04 -5.15 -9.89
C PHE A 93 -10.71 -4.43 -11.19
N ALA A 94 -11.29 -3.24 -11.36
CA ALA A 94 -11.10 -2.46 -12.58
C ALA A 94 -9.73 -1.78 -12.58
N LEU A 95 -8.94 -2.05 -13.63
CA LEU A 95 -7.70 -1.32 -13.91
C LEU A 95 -7.99 -0.22 -14.94
N GLY A 96 -7.61 1.02 -14.60
CA GLY A 96 -7.72 2.14 -15.54
C GLY A 96 -6.66 2.06 -16.64
N ASP A 97 -6.95 2.57 -17.83
CA ASP A 97 -6.05 2.49 -18.98
C ASP A 97 -4.68 3.18 -18.71
N LYS A 98 -4.67 4.32 -18.03
CA LYS A 98 -3.43 4.99 -17.60
C LYS A 98 -2.75 4.24 -16.45
N ASP A 99 -3.50 3.60 -15.57
CA ASP A 99 -2.95 2.79 -14.47
C ASP A 99 -2.21 1.55 -14.97
N ILE A 100 -2.78 0.90 -16.00
CA ILE A 100 -2.14 -0.23 -16.70
C ILE A 100 -0.74 0.10 -17.19
N ALA A 101 -0.47 1.35 -17.60
CA ALA A 101 0.87 1.76 -18.01
C ALA A 101 1.91 1.62 -16.87
N THR A 102 1.53 1.95 -15.63
CA THR A 102 2.39 1.75 -14.45
C THR A 102 2.63 0.26 -14.22
N HIS A 103 1.58 -0.54 -14.28
CA HIS A 103 1.68 -1.99 -14.05
C HIS A 103 2.49 -2.69 -15.15
N LEU A 104 2.39 -2.26 -16.41
CA LEU A 104 3.22 -2.76 -17.52
C LEU A 104 4.70 -2.49 -17.28
N ILE A 105 5.05 -1.26 -16.89
CA ILE A 105 6.45 -0.88 -16.60
C ILE A 105 6.99 -1.71 -15.43
N ARG A 106 6.25 -1.76 -14.30
CA ARG A 106 6.64 -2.54 -13.13
C ARG A 106 6.83 -4.01 -13.50
N THR A 107 5.83 -4.61 -14.14
CA THR A 107 5.86 -6.03 -14.52
C THR A 107 7.03 -6.35 -15.42
N ARG A 108 7.31 -5.50 -16.42
CA ARG A 108 8.47 -5.67 -17.29
C ARG A 108 9.76 -5.65 -16.48
N MET A 109 9.97 -4.65 -15.63
CA MET A 109 11.17 -4.52 -14.81
C MET A 109 11.39 -5.73 -13.89
N LEU A 110 10.32 -6.18 -13.22
CA LEU A 110 10.39 -7.36 -12.35
C LEU A 110 10.76 -8.63 -13.15
N ARG A 111 10.19 -8.81 -14.34
CA ARG A 111 10.53 -9.93 -15.24
C ARG A 111 11.97 -9.86 -15.77
N GLU A 112 12.53 -8.66 -15.87
CA GLU A 112 13.92 -8.42 -16.26
C GLU A 112 14.90 -8.58 -15.07
N GLY A 113 14.40 -8.91 -13.88
CA GLY A 113 15.20 -9.22 -12.69
C GLY A 113 15.41 -8.04 -11.74
N ALA A 114 14.77 -6.89 -11.98
CA ALA A 114 14.76 -5.80 -11.02
C ALA A 114 13.89 -6.15 -9.79
N THR A 115 14.22 -5.54 -8.66
CA THR A 115 13.44 -5.60 -7.42
C THR A 115 12.23 -4.67 -7.44
N LEU A 116 11.29 -4.85 -6.51
CA LEU A 116 10.14 -3.95 -6.36
C LEU A 116 10.59 -2.54 -5.91
N SER A 117 11.65 -2.46 -5.12
CA SER A 117 12.30 -1.21 -4.72
C SER A 117 12.84 -0.44 -5.93
N GLU A 118 13.55 -1.11 -6.83
CA GLU A 118 14.07 -0.50 -8.06
C GLU A 118 12.95 -0.08 -9.01
N ALA A 119 11.92 -0.91 -9.18
CA ALA A 119 10.74 -0.57 -9.98
C ALA A 119 10.00 0.64 -9.40
N THR A 120 9.78 0.67 -8.08
CA THR A 120 9.16 1.79 -7.37
C THR A 120 9.97 3.07 -7.53
N ALA A 121 11.29 3.00 -7.38
CA ALA A 121 12.18 4.14 -7.57
C ALA A 121 12.12 4.69 -9.02
N ALA A 122 12.15 3.80 -10.02
CA ALA A 122 12.06 4.19 -11.43
C ALA A 122 10.72 4.86 -11.77
N LEU A 123 9.61 4.34 -11.24
CA LEU A 123 8.29 4.96 -11.39
C LEU A 123 8.22 6.31 -10.67
N CYS A 124 8.78 6.42 -9.46
CA CYS A 124 8.85 7.66 -8.71
C CYS A 124 9.70 8.74 -9.41
N ALA A 125 10.64 8.39 -10.28
CA ALA A 125 11.39 9.38 -11.07
C ALA A 125 10.48 10.20 -11.99
N ARG A 126 9.40 9.60 -12.50
CA ARG A 126 8.34 10.31 -13.25
C ARG A 126 7.43 11.12 -12.34
N TRP A 127 6.99 10.51 -11.24
CA TRP A 127 5.93 11.07 -10.39
C TRP A 127 6.42 12.11 -9.38
N GLN A 128 7.71 12.06 -9.01
CA GLN A 128 8.37 12.98 -8.09
C GLN A 128 7.55 13.25 -6.82
N PRO A 129 7.21 12.21 -6.02
CA PRO A 129 6.24 12.33 -4.92
C PRO A 129 6.75 13.15 -3.71
N GLY A 130 7.94 13.75 -3.76
CA GLY A 130 8.52 14.51 -2.65
C GLY A 130 8.89 13.67 -1.42
N VAL A 131 8.88 12.35 -1.54
CA VAL A 131 9.27 11.38 -0.50
C VAL A 131 10.16 10.30 -1.10
N ARG A 132 10.94 9.63 -0.25
CA ARG A 132 11.54 8.34 -0.59
C ARG A 132 10.54 7.24 -0.30
N LEU A 133 9.94 6.65 -1.34
CA LEU A 133 8.98 5.56 -1.21
C LEU A 133 9.69 4.21 -1.34
N LEU A 134 9.69 3.43 -0.25
CA LEU A 134 10.26 2.08 -0.18
C LEU A 134 9.12 1.08 0.01
N PRO A 135 9.08 -0.05 -0.71
CA PRO A 135 8.25 -1.18 -0.30
C PRO A 135 8.72 -1.71 1.05
N MET A 136 7.82 -2.29 1.85
CA MET A 136 8.20 -2.94 3.11
C MET A 136 9.16 -4.13 2.91
N SER A 137 9.03 -4.81 1.77
CA SER A 137 9.78 -5.98 1.35
C SER A 137 9.84 -6.04 -0.18
N ASP A 138 10.96 -6.51 -0.74
CA ASP A 138 11.03 -6.90 -2.15
C ASP A 138 10.55 -8.36 -2.36
N ASP A 139 10.52 -9.16 -1.29
CA ASP A 139 9.95 -10.50 -1.30
C ASP A 139 8.41 -10.42 -1.25
N PRO A 140 7.70 -11.37 -1.91
CA PRO A 140 6.24 -11.37 -1.94
C PRO A 140 5.66 -11.62 -0.55
N VAL A 141 4.76 -10.75 -0.13
CA VAL A 141 3.95 -10.90 1.08
C VAL A 141 2.52 -10.60 0.71
N THR A 142 1.59 -11.50 1.02
CA THR A 142 0.19 -11.37 0.61
C THR A 142 -0.75 -11.47 1.81
N THR A 143 -1.60 -10.46 1.98
CA THR A 143 -2.65 -10.45 2.98
C THR A 143 -3.80 -11.33 2.50
N LEU A 144 -4.04 -12.41 3.24
CA LEU A 144 -5.12 -13.37 3.02
C LEU A 144 -6.16 -13.26 4.14
N VAL A 145 -7.42 -13.43 3.78
CA VAL A 145 -8.56 -13.37 4.70
C VAL A 145 -9.30 -14.70 4.66
N ASP A 146 -9.41 -15.35 5.80
CA ASP A 146 -10.26 -16.51 5.99
C ASP A 146 -11.69 -16.05 6.27
N ILE A 147 -12.63 -16.50 5.45
CA ILE A 147 -14.05 -16.22 5.52
C ILE A 147 -14.84 -17.53 5.52
N ALA A 148 -16.10 -17.49 5.93
CA ALA A 148 -17.05 -18.57 5.64
C ALA A 148 -17.93 -18.14 4.46
N ASP A 149 -17.95 -18.88 3.36
CA ASP A 149 -18.88 -18.61 2.25
C ASP A 149 -20.36 -18.79 2.71
N ALA A 150 -21.32 -18.42 1.87
CA ALA A 150 -22.74 -18.38 2.24
C ALA A 150 -23.34 -19.73 2.69
N ASP A 151 -22.72 -20.84 2.30
CA ASP A 151 -23.07 -22.21 2.69
C ASP A 151 -22.37 -22.67 3.98
N GLY A 152 -21.55 -21.79 4.59
CA GLY A 152 -20.74 -22.07 5.78
C GLY A 152 -19.37 -22.71 5.48
N THR A 153 -19.03 -22.93 4.21
CA THR A 153 -17.74 -23.54 3.83
C THR A 153 -16.59 -22.55 4.08
N PRO A 154 -15.52 -22.95 4.80
CA PRO A 154 -14.38 -22.06 5.01
C PRO A 154 -13.62 -21.84 3.69
N ARG A 155 -13.27 -20.58 3.44
CA ARG A 155 -12.54 -20.16 2.24
C ARG A 155 -11.52 -19.09 2.59
N THR A 156 -10.36 -19.18 1.96
CA THR A 156 -9.35 -18.13 2.00
C THR A 156 -9.41 -17.33 0.71
N VAL A 157 -9.44 -16.00 0.84
CA VAL A 157 -9.43 -15.08 -0.30
C VAL A 157 -8.33 -14.04 -0.14
N HIS A 158 -7.87 -13.48 -1.26
CA HIS A 158 -6.98 -12.32 -1.25
C HIS A 158 -7.68 -11.12 -0.59
N PHE A 159 -6.94 -10.27 0.13
CA PHE A 159 -7.52 -9.09 0.78
C PHE A 159 -8.29 -8.18 -0.19
N GLN A 160 -7.77 -7.94 -1.39
CA GLN A 160 -8.49 -7.18 -2.42
C GLN A 160 -9.83 -7.83 -2.82
N GLU A 161 -9.95 -9.17 -2.87
CA GLU A 161 -11.24 -9.81 -3.13
C GLU A 161 -12.19 -9.58 -1.95
N PHE A 162 -11.71 -9.78 -0.73
CA PHE A 162 -12.49 -9.52 0.48
C PHE A 162 -12.99 -8.07 0.55
N TRP A 163 -12.12 -7.12 0.24
CA TRP A 163 -12.38 -5.70 0.42
C TRP A 163 -13.18 -5.08 -0.73
N VAL A 164 -12.76 -5.33 -1.98
CA VAL A 164 -13.33 -4.68 -3.16
C VAL A 164 -14.57 -5.43 -3.65
N ARG A 165 -14.43 -6.74 -3.90
CA ARG A 165 -15.54 -7.56 -4.42
C ARG A 165 -16.60 -7.78 -3.36
N ARG A 166 -16.17 -8.18 -2.17
CA ARG A 166 -17.05 -8.67 -1.11
C ARG A 166 -17.44 -7.61 -0.08
N ARG A 167 -16.83 -6.42 -0.14
CA ARG A 167 -17.13 -5.27 0.73
C ARG A 167 -17.05 -5.63 2.23
N ALA A 168 -16.00 -6.36 2.60
CA ALA A 168 -15.76 -6.88 3.94
C ALA A 168 -16.93 -7.71 4.52
N GLU A 169 -17.63 -8.45 3.66
CA GLU A 169 -18.69 -9.38 4.06
C GLU A 169 -18.53 -10.75 3.39
N PRO A 170 -18.70 -11.86 4.12
CA PRO A 170 -19.05 -11.96 5.55
C PRO A 170 -17.86 -11.59 6.45
N ALA A 171 -18.04 -11.63 7.77
CA ALA A 171 -16.99 -11.23 8.72
C ALA A 171 -15.69 -12.02 8.52
N ALA A 172 -14.55 -11.34 8.65
CA ALA A 172 -13.25 -11.97 8.62
C ALA A 172 -13.09 -12.88 9.84
N LEU A 173 -12.76 -14.15 9.62
CA LEU A 173 -12.49 -15.11 10.68
C LEU A 173 -11.02 -15.03 11.14
N LYS A 174 -10.11 -14.84 10.18
CA LYS A 174 -8.68 -14.72 10.43
C LYS A 174 -8.02 -13.94 9.29
N ILE A 175 -7.01 -13.13 9.65
CA ILE A 175 -6.13 -12.47 8.70
C ILE A 175 -4.74 -13.14 8.80
N ARG A 176 -4.14 -13.41 7.64
CA ARG A 176 -2.83 -14.04 7.50
C ARG A 176 -1.97 -13.25 6.53
N PHE A 177 -0.66 -13.25 6.76
CA PHE A 177 0.32 -12.64 5.86
C PHE A 177 1.17 -13.77 5.27
N GLU A 178 0.74 -14.30 4.13
CA GLU A 178 1.44 -15.39 3.45
C GLU A 178 2.78 -14.89 2.91
N GLY A 179 3.85 -15.66 3.13
CA GLY A 179 5.23 -15.31 2.74
C GLY A 179 5.94 -14.34 3.70
N ALA A 180 5.25 -13.80 4.71
CA ALA A 180 5.85 -12.83 5.62
C ALA A 180 7.02 -13.41 6.43
N GLU A 181 6.94 -14.66 6.88
CA GLU A 181 7.98 -15.29 7.71
C GLU A 181 9.32 -15.49 6.97
N GLU A 182 9.26 -15.66 5.64
CA GLU A 182 10.43 -15.80 4.77
C GLU A 182 10.90 -14.47 4.16
N ALA A 183 10.07 -13.44 4.21
CA ALA A 183 10.35 -12.13 3.63
C ALA A 183 11.44 -11.36 4.40
N ARG A 184 12.14 -10.48 3.70
CA ARG A 184 13.15 -9.58 4.27
C ARG A 184 12.78 -8.11 4.05
N PRO A 185 13.12 -7.23 5.02
CA PRO A 185 13.01 -5.80 4.82
C PRO A 185 13.71 -5.36 3.54
N ALA A 186 13.01 -4.57 2.71
CA ALA A 186 13.59 -4.09 1.47
C ALA A 186 14.83 -3.18 1.72
N PRO A 187 15.72 -3.02 0.74
CA PRO A 187 16.90 -2.17 0.86
C PRO A 187 16.56 -0.76 1.37
N GLY A 188 17.24 -0.36 2.44
CA GLY A 188 17.07 0.97 3.06
C GLY A 188 15.93 1.08 4.07
N VAL A 189 15.06 0.07 4.24
CA VAL A 189 13.95 0.11 5.20
C VAL A 189 14.46 0.14 6.65
N LEU A 190 15.34 -0.78 7.03
CA LEU A 190 15.90 -0.80 8.39
C LEU A 190 16.74 0.45 8.69
N ALA A 191 17.50 0.94 7.71
CA ALA A 191 18.26 2.18 7.84
C ALA A 191 17.32 3.38 8.07
N ALA A 192 16.21 3.46 7.33
CA ALA A 192 15.21 4.52 7.51
C ALA A 192 14.63 4.53 8.93
N ILE A 193 14.39 3.36 9.53
CA ILE A 193 13.89 3.24 10.90
C ILE A 193 14.96 3.64 11.92
N ALA A 194 16.18 3.16 11.75
CA ALA A 194 17.29 3.42 12.68
C ALA A 194 17.74 4.89 12.68
N GLU A 195 17.66 5.56 11.53
CA GLU A 195 18.10 6.94 11.35
C GLU A 195 17.00 7.99 11.54
N ALA A 196 15.77 7.56 11.81
CA ALA A 196 14.64 8.45 11.98
C ALA A 196 14.83 9.36 13.21
N ASP A 197 14.48 10.63 13.08
CA ASP A 197 14.28 11.54 14.22
C ASP A 197 12.87 11.33 14.82
N VAL A 198 11.93 10.78 14.04
CA VAL A 198 10.58 10.39 14.48
C VAL A 198 10.03 9.31 13.54
N ILE A 199 9.37 8.31 14.11
CA ILE A 199 8.64 7.26 13.38
C ILE A 199 7.15 7.54 13.53
N VAL A 200 6.42 7.56 12.42
CA VAL A 200 5.00 7.89 12.39
C VAL A 200 4.20 6.72 11.83
N PHE A 201 3.18 6.29 12.58
CA PHE A 201 2.10 5.48 12.06
C PHE A 201 0.93 6.40 11.69
N PRO A 202 0.67 6.64 10.39
CA PRO A 202 -0.47 7.43 9.95
C PRO A 202 -1.79 6.69 10.28
N PRO A 203 -2.96 7.33 10.10
CA PRO A 203 -4.26 6.70 10.36
C PRO A 203 -4.65 5.68 9.27
N SER A 204 -3.80 4.68 9.05
CA SER A 204 -4.01 3.49 8.22
C SER A 204 -4.79 2.41 8.99
N ASN A 205 -5.24 1.37 8.29
CA ASN A 205 -5.77 0.19 8.97
C ASN A 205 -4.65 -0.48 9.81
N PRO A 206 -4.84 -0.67 11.13
CA PRO A 206 -3.80 -1.19 12.00
C PRO A 206 -3.49 -2.66 11.74
N VAL A 207 -4.43 -3.42 11.17
CA VAL A 207 -4.29 -4.87 10.92
C VAL A 207 -3.68 -5.12 9.55
N VAL A 208 -4.35 -4.71 8.47
CA VAL A 208 -3.95 -5.11 7.10
C VAL A 208 -2.97 -4.16 6.43
N SER A 209 -2.79 -2.94 6.95
CA SER A 209 -1.78 -2.01 6.43
C SER A 209 -0.55 -1.97 7.32
N VAL A 210 -0.68 -1.48 8.56
CA VAL A 210 0.46 -1.39 9.49
C VAL A 210 0.87 -2.78 9.98
N GLY A 211 -0.09 -3.65 10.27
CA GLY A 211 0.18 -5.00 10.73
C GLY A 211 0.91 -5.86 9.70
N ALA A 212 0.58 -5.71 8.40
CA ALA A 212 1.31 -6.36 7.31
C ALA A 212 2.78 -5.93 7.25
N ILE A 213 3.06 -4.63 7.37
CA ILE A 213 4.43 -4.11 7.46
C ILE A 213 5.16 -4.72 8.65
N LEU A 214 4.55 -4.70 9.84
CA LEU A 214 5.17 -5.22 11.06
C LEU A 214 5.22 -6.76 11.12
N ALA A 215 4.64 -7.47 10.15
CA ALA A 215 4.74 -8.92 10.02
C ALA A 215 6.07 -9.36 9.38
N VAL A 216 6.72 -8.49 8.60
CA VAL A 216 8.03 -8.78 8.01
C VAL A 216 9.10 -8.86 9.12
N PRO A 217 9.86 -9.97 9.22
CA PRO A 217 10.89 -10.17 10.22
C PRO A 217 11.86 -8.99 10.33
N GLY A 218 12.17 -8.59 11.55
CA GLY A 218 13.06 -7.47 11.86
C GLY A 218 12.37 -6.11 11.91
N LEU A 219 11.26 -5.86 11.19
CA LEU A 219 10.63 -4.53 11.19
C LEU A 219 10.02 -4.15 12.54
N ARG A 220 9.30 -5.09 13.18
CA ARG A 220 8.75 -4.86 14.53
C ARG A 220 9.83 -4.55 15.56
N ALA A 221 10.90 -5.34 15.58
CA ALA A 221 12.02 -5.14 16.50
C ALA A 221 12.73 -3.81 16.21
N ALA A 222 13.00 -3.49 14.95
CA ALA A 222 13.63 -2.22 14.56
C ALA A 222 12.83 -1.01 15.03
N VAL A 223 11.49 -1.03 14.93
CA VAL A 223 10.65 0.06 15.46
C VAL A 223 10.69 0.10 16.99
N ALA A 224 10.61 -1.04 17.67
CA ALA A 224 10.58 -1.12 19.12
C ALA A 224 11.92 -0.71 19.78
N ASP A 225 13.04 -1.04 19.11
CA ASP A 225 14.40 -0.78 19.59
C ASP A 225 14.93 0.59 19.12
N SER A 226 14.20 1.29 18.25
CA SER A 226 14.61 2.62 17.77
C SER A 226 14.58 3.62 18.93
N PRO A 227 15.62 4.49 19.06
CA PRO A 227 15.60 5.57 20.04
C PRO A 227 14.65 6.72 19.64
N ALA A 228 14.15 6.70 18.40
CA ALA A 228 13.25 7.72 17.88
C ALA A 228 11.87 7.64 18.57
N PRO A 229 11.22 8.77 18.87
CA PRO A 229 9.83 8.76 19.29
C PRO A 229 8.95 8.12 18.22
N VAL A 230 8.07 7.21 18.65
CA VAL A 230 7.09 6.53 17.81
C VAL A 230 5.71 7.14 18.06
N VAL A 231 5.12 7.76 17.03
CA VAL A 231 3.85 8.47 17.11
C VAL A 231 2.80 7.77 16.26
N GLY A 232 1.74 7.29 16.89
CA GLY A 232 0.57 6.72 16.21
C GLY A 232 -0.60 7.68 16.14
N VAL A 233 -1.20 7.83 14.96
CA VAL A 233 -2.44 8.58 14.76
C VAL A 233 -3.59 7.59 14.65
N SER A 234 -4.57 7.70 15.55
CA SER A 234 -5.73 6.79 15.56
C SER A 234 -6.49 6.86 14.23
N PRO A 235 -6.81 5.72 13.58
CA PRO A 235 -7.67 5.67 12.41
C PRO A 235 -9.16 5.71 12.75
N ILE A 236 -9.53 5.72 14.03
CA ILE A 236 -10.92 5.72 14.52
C ILE A 236 -11.33 7.14 14.92
N ILE A 237 -12.40 7.65 14.31
CA ILE A 237 -13.04 8.93 14.66
C ILE A 237 -14.47 8.64 15.13
N GLY A 238 -14.79 8.98 16.38
CA GLY A 238 -16.16 8.86 16.89
C GLY A 238 -16.71 7.44 17.00
N GLY A 239 -15.84 6.42 17.07
CA GLY A 239 -16.20 5.01 17.22
C GLY A 239 -16.16 4.17 15.93
N ALA A 240 -15.90 4.79 14.77
CA ALA A 240 -15.76 4.09 13.49
C ALA A 240 -14.49 4.53 12.73
N PRO A 241 -13.96 3.71 11.80
CA PRO A 241 -12.89 4.12 10.90
C PRO A 241 -13.31 5.30 10.01
N VAL A 242 -12.39 6.23 9.72
CA VAL A 242 -12.68 7.43 8.90
C VAL A 242 -13.17 7.08 7.48
N ARG A 243 -12.54 6.08 6.87
CA ARG A 243 -12.93 5.49 5.58
C ARG A 243 -12.52 4.02 5.57
N GLY A 244 -13.34 3.20 4.91
CA GLY A 244 -13.17 1.75 4.89
C GLY A 244 -13.94 1.07 6.01
N MET A 245 -13.67 -0.22 6.18
CA MET A 245 -14.33 -1.17 7.07
C MET A 245 -13.29 -1.78 8.01
N ALA A 246 -12.34 -0.98 8.51
CA ALA A 246 -11.23 -1.47 9.33
C ALA A 246 -11.66 -2.08 10.68
N ASP A 247 -12.91 -1.85 11.09
CA ASP A 247 -13.59 -2.44 12.23
C ASP A 247 -14.21 -3.83 11.93
N LYS A 248 -14.28 -4.23 10.65
CA LYS A 248 -14.82 -5.52 10.18
C LYS A 248 -13.69 -6.48 9.78
#